data_AF-F2JQ61-F1
#
_entry.id   AF-F2JQ61-F1
#
_cell.length_a   1.000
_cell.length_b   1.000
_cell.length_c   1.000
_cell.angle_alpha   90.00
_cell.angle_beta   90.00
_cell.angle_gamma   90.00
#
_symmetry.space_group_name_H-M   'P 1'
#
loop_
_entity.id
_entity.type
_entity.pdbx_description
1 polymer ?
#
loop_
_entity_poly.entity_id
_entity_poly.type
_entity_poly.pdbx_seq_one_letter_code
_entity_poly.pdbx_strand_id
1 'polypeptide(L)' 'MEKKKKIKLKLDSPTNIRKSLSKIGNMVANGEIATGQANTIILACNAILGCIRTDEQDKKIRELQELLEEIQK' A
#
# COMPACT_ATOMS: atom_id res chain seq x y z
N MET A 1 -20.25 -27.96 2.06
CA MET A 1 -18.98 -27.23 2.22
C MET A 1 -19.28 -25.74 2.12
N GLU A 2 -19.14 -24.99 3.22
CA GLU A 2 -19.29 -23.53 3.20
C GLU A 2 -18.26 -22.90 2.25
N LYS A 3 -18.73 -22.07 1.31
CA LYS A 3 -17.84 -21.28 0.46
C LYS A 3 -17.10 -20.27 1.34
N LYS A 4 -15.83 -20.53 1.67
CA LYS A 4 -14.94 -19.54 2.29
C LYS A 4 -14.95 -18.26 1.47
N LYS A 5 -15.42 -17.17 2.08
CA LYS A 5 -15.50 -15.84 1.45
C LYS A 5 -14.07 -15.41 1.06
N LYS A 6 -13.81 -15.24 -0.23
CA LYS A 6 -12.49 -14.79 -0.72
C LYS A 6 -12.22 -13.38 -0.18
N ILE A 7 -11.12 -13.20 0.53
CA ILE A 7 -10.66 -11.88 0.97
C ILE A 7 -10.24 -11.10 -0.28
N LYS A 8 -10.93 -9.99 -0.57
CA LYS A 8 -10.54 -9.03 -1.62
C LYS A 8 -10.02 -7.78 -0.93
N LEU A 9 -8.72 -7.52 -1.06
CA LEU A 9 -8.08 -6.30 -0.56
C LEU A 9 -8.13 -5.23 -1.66
N LYS A 10 -8.47 -4.00 -1.29
CA LYS A 10 -8.35 -2.85 -2.19
C LYS A 10 -7.02 -2.18 -1.91
N LEU A 11 -6.10 -2.26 -2.88
CA LEU A 11 -4.71 -1.81 -2.77
C LEU A 11 -4.37 -0.74 -3.82
N ASP A 12 -5.36 0.04 -4.22
CA ASP A 12 -5.36 1.05 -5.28
C ASP A 12 -4.91 2.45 -4.83
N SER A 13 -4.87 2.70 -3.51
CA SER A 13 -4.41 3.99 -2.96
C SER A 13 -3.83 3.81 -1.56
N PRO A 14 -2.95 4.72 -1.09
CA PRO A 14 -2.41 4.65 0.27
C PRO A 14 -3.50 4.61 1.35
N THR A 15 -4.61 5.30 1.12
CA THR A 15 -5.76 5.32 2.04
C THR A 15 -6.47 3.97 2.08
N ASN A 16 -6.70 3.33 0.93
CA ASN A 16 -7.34 2.01 0.90
C ASN A 16 -6.41 0.91 1.42
N ILE A 17 -5.10 1.03 1.20
CA ILE A 17 -4.10 0.12 1.78
C ILE A 17 -4.09 0.23 3.30
N ARG A 18 -4.06 1.45 3.87
CA ARG A 18 -4.17 1.66 5.33
C ARG A 18 -5.43 1.05 5.92
N LYS A 19 -6.60 1.28 5.29
CA LYS A 19 -7.87 0.65 5.71
C LYS A 19 -7.80 -0.88 5.66
N SER A 20 -7.14 -1.43 4.64
CA SER A 20 -6.95 -2.88 4.51
C SER A 20 -6.03 -3.43 5.61
N LEU A 21 -4.93 -2.74 5.94
CA LEU A 21 -4.04 -3.09 7.05
C LEU A 21 -4.76 -3.06 8.41
N SER A 22 -5.57 -2.03 8.68
CA SER A 22 -6.37 -1.98 9.92
C SER A 22 -7.33 -3.16 10.04
N LYS A 23 -7.97 -3.58 8.95
CA LYS A 23 -8.84 -4.77 8.94
C LYS A 23 -8.04 -6.03 9.24
N ILE A 24 -6.89 -6.23 8.59
CA ILE A 24 -6.02 -7.38 8.86
C ILE A 24 -5.56 -7.40 10.32
N GLY A 25 -5.18 -6.25 10.88
CA GLY A 25 -4.83 -6.13 12.30
C GLY A 25 -5.95 -6.58 13.23
N ASN A 26 -7.18 -6.13 12.98
CA ASN A 26 -8.35 -6.56 13.76
C ASN A 26 -8.61 -8.07 13.62
N MET A 27 -8.51 -8.61 12.40
CA MET A 27 -8.69 -10.05 12.17
C MET A 27 -7.63 -10.88 12.92
N VAL A 28 -6.37 -10.40 12.99
CA VAL A 28 -5.32 -11.07 13.79
C VAL A 28 -5.66 -11.00 15.27
N ALA A 29 -6.05 -9.82 15.77
CA ALA A 29 -6.40 -9.63 17.19
C ALA A 29 -7.59 -10.50 17.63
N ASN A 30 -8.53 -10.75 16.72
CA ASN A 30 -9.68 -11.62 16.95
C ASN A 30 -9.43 -13.11 16.67
N GLY A 31 -8.22 -13.50 16.22
CA GLY A 31 -7.90 -14.89 15.89
C GLY A 31 -8.54 -15.41 14.59
N GLU A 32 -9.05 -14.53 13.73
CA GLU A 32 -9.72 -14.87 12.47
C GLU A 32 -8.74 -15.25 11.34
N ILE A 33 -7.47 -14.89 11.48
CA ILE A 33 -6.38 -15.11 10.51
C ILE A 33 -5.09 -15.47 11.24
N ALA A 34 -4.38 -16.47 10.72
CA ALA A 34 -3.06 -16.84 11.21
C ALA A 34 -2.04 -15.73 10.95
N THR A 35 -1.15 -15.48 11.92
CA THR A 35 -0.13 -14.42 11.85
C THR A 35 0.76 -14.53 10.61
N GLY A 36 1.11 -15.73 10.15
CA GLY A 36 1.89 -15.93 8.91
C GLY A 36 1.18 -15.41 7.65
N GLN A 37 -0.14 -15.64 7.55
CA GLN A 37 -0.95 -15.12 6.44
C GLN A 37 -1.07 -13.60 6.53
N ALA A 38 -1.27 -13.06 7.74
CA ALA A 38 -1.35 -11.61 7.95
C ALA A 38 -0.03 -10.91 7.59
N ASN A 39 1.11 -11.46 8.01
CA ASN A 39 2.44 -10.91 7.72
C ASN A 39 2.72 -10.87 6.22
N THR A 40 2.32 -11.90 5.48
CA THR A 40 2.43 -11.93 4.01
C THR A 40 1.65 -10.79 3.37
N ILE A 41 0.42 -10.53 3.85
CA ILE A 41 -0.42 -9.43 3.36
C ILE A 41 0.19 -8.08 3.71
N ILE A 42 0.68 -7.91 4.96
CA ILE A 42 1.32 -6.67 5.41
C ILE A 42 2.56 -6.36 4.57
N LEU A 43 3.38 -7.37 4.25
CA LEU A 43 4.55 -7.20 3.41
C LEU A 43 4.18 -6.72 1.99
N ALA A 44 3.15 -7.32 1.38
CA ALA A 44 2.65 -6.89 0.08
C ALA A 44 2.14 -5.44 0.11
N CYS A 45 1.37 -5.07 1.14
CA CYS A 45 0.91 -3.70 1.34
C CYS A 45 2.07 -2.71 1.48
N ASN A 46 3.12 -3.06 2.24
CA ASN A 46 4.29 -2.22 2.43
C ASN A 46 5.09 -2.04 1.14
N ALA A 47 5.23 -3.09 0.31
CA ALA A 47 5.86 -3.00 -0.99
C ALA A 47 5.09 -2.03 -1.92
N ILE A 48 3.76 -2.15 -1.98
CA ILE A 48 2.92 -1.27 -2.81
C ILE A 48 2.99 0.19 -2.33
N LEU A 49 2.93 0.44 -1.01
CA LEU A 49 3.11 1.79 -0.46
C LEU A 49 4.50 2.36 -0.80
N GLY A 50 5.53 1.50 -0.80
CA GLY A 50 6.87 1.84 -1.26
C GLY A 50 6.87 2.32 -2.70
N CYS A 51 6.27 1.55 -3.62
CA CYS A 51 6.14 1.92 -5.03
C CYS A 51 5.42 3.26 -5.21
N ILE A 52 4.25 3.44 -4.57
CA ILE A 52 3.48 4.69 -4.67
C ILE A 52 4.32 5.89 -4.22
N ARG A 53 5.05 5.74 -3.10
CA ARG A 53 5.91 6.82 -2.58
C ARG A 53 7.04 7.14 -3.55
N THR A 54 7.67 6.13 -4.15
CA THR A 54 8.72 6.32 -5.15
C THR A 54 8.17 7.04 -6.38
N ASP A 55 7.02 6.62 -6.90
CA ASP A 55 6.39 7.27 -8.06
C ASP A 55 6.05 8.75 -7.78
N GLU A 56 5.52 9.05 -6.60
CA GLU A 56 5.24 10.43 -6.17
C GLU A 56 6.52 11.27 -6.02
N GLN A 57 7.62 10.68 -5.53
CA GLN A 57 8.91 11.35 -5.40
C GLN A 57 9.52 11.62 -6.78
N ASP A 58 9.50 10.64 -7.67
CA ASP A 58 10.00 10.78 -9.05
C ASP A 58 9.26 11.87 -9.81
N LYS A 59 7.93 11.96 -9.61
CA LYS A 59 7.14 13.05 -10.20
C LYS A 59 7.62 14.43 -9.71
N LYS A 60 7.81 14.60 -8.41
CA LYS A 60 8.30 15.86 -7.83
C LYS A 60 9.72 16.20 -8.28
N ILE A 61 10.58 15.18 -8.41
CA ILE A 61 11.94 15.37 -8.92
C ILE A 61 11.89 15.92 -10.35
N ARG A 62 11.04 15.36 -11.22
CA ARG A 62 10.87 15.87 -12.59
C ARG A 62 10.36 17.30 -12.62
N GLU A 63 9.32 17.61 -11.84
CA GLU A 63 8.79 18.98 -11.72
C GLU A 63 9.87 19.97 -11.26
N LEU A 64 10.72 19.57 -10.31
CA LEU A 64 11.85 20.39 -9.85
C LEU A 64 12.95 20.54 -10.91
N GLN A 65 13.24 19.49 -11.67
CA GLN A 65 14.21 19.55 -12.78
C GLN A 65 13.76 20.52 -13.87
N GLU A 66 12.48 20.45 -14.26
CA GLU A 66 11.87 21.37 -15.23
C GLU A 66 11.98 22.83 -14.75
N LEU A 67 11.65 23.11 -13.48
CA LEU A 67 11.78 24.45 -12.91
C LEU A 67 13.23 24.95 -12.89
N LEU A 68 14.19 24.08 -12.58
CA LEU A 68 15.61 24.44 -12.59
C LEU A 68 16.11 24.78 -14.00
N GLU A 69 15.68 24.01 -15.00
CA GLU A 69 15.99 24.30 -16.41
C GLU A 69 15.40 25.63 -16.89
N GLU A 70 14.20 25.98 -16.43
CA GLU A 70 13.59 27.29 -16.71
C GLU A 70 14.37 28.46 -16.10
N ILE A 71 14.87 28.31 -14.87
CA ILE A 71 15.65 29.36 -14.19
C ILE A 71 17.05 29.53 -14.81
N GLN A 72 17.62 28.46 -15.37
CA GLN A 72 18.95 28.49 -16.00
C GLN A 72 18.95 29.00 -17.45
N LYS A 73 17.77 29.21 -18.05
CA LYS A 73 17.60 29.84 -19.36
C LYS A 73 17.63 31.36 -19.26
#